data_AF-A0A367P9J4-F1
#
_entry.id   AF-A0A367P9J4-F1
#
_cell.length_a   1.000
_cell.length_b   1.000
_cell.length_c   1.000
_cell.angle_alpha   90.00
_cell.angle_beta   90.00
_cell.angle_gamma   90.00
#
_symmetry.space_group_name_H-M   'P 1'
#
loop_
_entity.id
_entity.type
_entity.pdbx_description
1 polymer ?
#
loop_
_entity_poly.entity_id
_entity_poly.type
_entity_poly.pdbx_seq_one_letter_code
_entity_poly.pdbx_strand_id
1 'polypeptide(L)'
;MPIKRSPATTGDRRVLDLDAEPSRIIVPGNENNLVPSEKFQRLFDEAQAMEREDAWHSGEVGFLSRASVQVTLPYRAPKGAPPVWTRTSGNISLMIQPGYFTQQRSERAANGRQKLVSETVSLGYPYGSYPRLMLAWIGKEIMAKKKRGEFTGTVEDRRISLGNSLSEFMYNLGIPMATGGKRGTMTLVRQQMIRLFSATIAIVQNKSTPSQNQNPNHEPLSIDRVGYLLADQLSTWWDPMQPGQGSMFESFVVLSEPFFNELVNRPVPVDMRALKALKQSPFALDVYSWLTYRFFTIQRRTEIPWEALQMQFGTETESERKFRALFRKALKDVLVVYPGAKVDADSSKALILQPSRTSVRKLG
;
A
#
# COMPACT_ATOMS: atom_id res chain seq x y z
N MET A 1 29.87 66.59 30.72
CA MET A 1 29.51 65.20 31.06
C MET A 1 29.00 64.50 29.80
N PRO A 2 29.64 63.41 29.36
CA PRO A 2 29.26 62.69 28.14
C PRO A 2 28.34 61.50 28.47
N ILE A 3 27.37 61.23 27.59
CA ILE A 3 26.62 59.97 27.54
C ILE A 3 27.12 59.15 26.35
N LYS A 4 27.30 57.86 26.61
CA LYS A 4 28.02 56.83 25.86
C LYS A 4 27.03 55.88 25.16
N ARG A 5 27.50 55.20 24.09
CA ARG A 5 27.01 53.95 23.41
C ARG A 5 25.94 54.15 22.32
N SER A 6 25.92 53.45 21.19
CA SER A 6 26.73 52.35 20.59
C SER A 6 26.39 52.26 19.07
N PRO A 7 27.18 51.55 18.24
CA PRO A 7 27.03 51.53 16.78
C PRO A 7 26.00 50.50 16.30
N ALA A 8 25.27 50.82 15.23
CA ALA A 8 24.33 49.92 14.58
C ALA A 8 25.05 48.92 13.66
N THR A 9 24.66 47.66 13.82
CA THR A 9 25.18 46.44 13.22
C THR A 9 24.85 46.28 11.74
N THR A 10 25.84 45.76 11.02
CA THR A 10 25.87 45.29 9.64
C THR A 10 24.74 44.28 9.36
N GLY A 11 23.91 44.55 8.35
CA GLY A 11 22.87 43.66 7.88
C GLY A 11 23.44 42.52 7.02
N ASP A 12 23.36 41.30 7.56
CA ASP A 12 23.68 40.03 6.89
C ASP A 12 22.56 39.68 5.89
N ARG A 13 22.79 39.95 4.59
CA ARG A 13 21.93 39.49 3.49
C ARG A 13 22.35 38.07 3.13
N ARG A 14 21.62 37.07 3.64
CA ARG A 14 21.70 35.69 3.17
C ARG A 14 21.33 35.63 1.69
N VAL A 15 22.32 35.30 0.86
CA VAL A 15 22.15 34.93 -0.53
C VAL A 15 21.37 33.61 -0.57
N LEU A 16 20.24 33.62 -1.27
CA LEU A 16 19.48 32.43 -1.59
C LEU A 16 20.27 31.64 -2.64
N ASP A 17 20.81 30.49 -2.22
CA ASP A 17 21.48 29.53 -3.09
C ASP A 17 20.44 28.96 -4.07
N LEU A 18 20.45 29.46 -5.32
CA LEU A 18 19.50 29.11 -6.38
C LEU A 18 20.02 28.00 -7.31
N ASP A 19 21.20 27.44 -7.06
CA ASP A 19 21.87 26.48 -7.95
C ASP A 19 21.88 25.04 -7.40
N ALA A 20 20.72 24.53 -7.01
CA ALA A 20 20.56 23.08 -6.84
C ALA A 20 20.34 22.44 -8.21
N GLU A 21 21.43 21.98 -8.84
CA GLU A 21 21.41 21.15 -10.05
C GLU A 21 20.29 20.08 -9.98
N PRO A 22 19.44 19.93 -11.01
CA PRO A 22 18.43 18.89 -11.02
C PRO A 22 19.09 17.52 -10.92
N SER A 23 18.55 16.67 -10.06
CA SER A 23 19.05 15.32 -9.83
C SER A 23 19.03 14.56 -11.15
N ARG A 24 20.22 14.28 -11.71
CA ARG A 24 20.32 13.50 -12.96
C ARG A 24 19.67 12.13 -12.75
N ILE A 25 18.57 11.88 -13.46
CA ILE A 25 17.94 10.57 -13.52
C ILE A 25 18.95 9.63 -14.17
N ILE A 26 19.53 8.72 -13.36
CA ILE A 26 20.43 7.68 -13.86
C ILE A 26 19.59 6.66 -14.63
N VAL A 27 19.67 6.70 -15.97
CA VAL A 27 19.05 5.70 -16.84
C VAL A 27 19.72 4.34 -16.57
N PRO A 28 18.99 3.32 -16.07
CA PRO A 28 19.54 1.98 -15.91
C PRO A 28 19.67 1.32 -17.29
N GLY A 29 20.81 1.52 -17.95
CA GLY A 29 21.26 0.72 -19.09
C GLY A 29 22.27 -0.33 -18.62
N ASN A 30 22.22 -1.54 -19.19
CA ASN A 30 23.43 -2.38 -19.22
C ASN A 30 24.48 -1.58 -20.00
N GLU A 31 25.74 -1.53 -19.58
CA GLU A 31 26.80 -0.79 -20.29
C GLU A 31 26.93 -1.19 -21.78
N ASN A 32 26.31 -2.31 -22.18
CA ASN A 32 26.24 -2.82 -23.56
C ASN A 32 24.89 -2.56 -24.29
N ASN A 33 23.94 -1.83 -23.73
CA ASN A 33 22.65 -1.56 -24.39
C ASN A 33 22.15 -0.14 -24.09
N LEU A 34 22.33 0.77 -25.06
CA LEU A 34 21.97 2.20 -24.98
C LEU A 34 20.45 2.45 -25.02
N VAL A 35 19.64 1.42 -25.24
CA VAL A 35 18.18 1.53 -25.26
C VAL A 35 17.63 1.29 -23.85
N PRO A 36 16.91 2.27 -23.26
CA PRO A 36 16.26 2.08 -21.98
C PRO A 36 15.26 0.93 -22.04
N SER A 37 15.18 0.11 -20.98
CA SER A 37 14.20 -0.97 -20.93
C SER A 37 12.76 -0.42 -21.06
N GLU A 38 11.85 -1.16 -21.70
CA GLU A 38 10.42 -0.78 -21.81
C GLU A 38 9.81 -0.42 -20.44
N LYS A 39 10.21 -1.15 -19.40
CA LYS A 39 9.79 -0.88 -18.03
C LYS A 39 10.26 0.50 -17.57
N PHE A 40 11.53 0.86 -17.79
CA PHE A 40 12.06 2.16 -17.42
C PHE A 40 11.35 3.27 -18.18
N GLN A 41 11.18 3.12 -19.50
CA GLN A 41 10.49 4.10 -20.33
C GLN A 41 9.08 4.38 -19.80
N ARG A 42 8.30 3.32 -19.52
CA ARG A 42 6.96 3.46 -18.91
C ARG A 42 6.98 4.18 -17.57
N LEU A 43 7.95 3.89 -16.70
CA LEU A 43 8.05 4.58 -15.39
C LEU A 43 8.45 6.05 -15.58
N PHE A 44 9.36 6.33 -16.52
CA PHE A 44 9.86 7.66 -16.82
C PHE A 44 8.79 8.55 -17.44
N ASP A 45 8.02 8.02 -18.40
CA ASP A 45 6.90 8.73 -19.03
C ASP A 45 5.86 9.13 -17.98
N GLU A 46 5.53 8.22 -17.05
CA GLU A 46 4.63 8.53 -15.93
C GLU A 46 5.23 9.60 -15.00
N ALA A 47 6.52 9.51 -14.68
CA ALA A 47 7.19 10.49 -13.83
C ALA A 47 7.13 11.90 -14.44
N GLN A 48 7.35 12.00 -15.76
CA GLN A 48 7.21 13.27 -16.49
C GLN A 48 5.77 13.79 -16.47
N ALA A 49 4.77 12.92 -16.58
CA ALA A 49 3.36 13.31 -16.44
C ALA A 49 3.05 13.81 -15.01
N MET A 50 3.60 13.16 -13.99
CA MET A 50 3.45 13.55 -12.58
C MET A 50 4.11 14.90 -12.25
N GLU A 51 5.24 15.22 -12.89
CA GLU A 51 5.91 16.52 -12.70
C GLU A 51 5.13 17.69 -13.30
N ARG A 52 4.42 17.46 -14.41
CA ARG A 52 3.60 18.48 -15.08
C ARG A 52 2.38 18.89 -14.27
N GLU A 53 1.78 17.94 -13.54
CA GLU A 53 0.55 18.19 -12.77
C GLU A 53 0.59 17.50 -11.40
N ASP A 54 0.48 18.28 -10.34
CA ASP A 54 0.45 17.78 -8.96
C ASP A 54 -0.77 16.88 -8.71
N ALA A 55 -0.58 15.81 -7.93
CA ALA A 55 -1.60 14.78 -7.70
C ALA A 55 -2.93 15.33 -7.14
N TRP A 56 -2.89 16.42 -6.37
CA TRP A 56 -4.11 17.07 -5.86
C TRP A 56 -4.92 17.72 -6.97
N HIS A 57 -4.25 18.33 -7.95
CA HIS A 57 -4.90 19.00 -9.09
C HIS A 57 -5.42 17.97 -10.10
N SER A 58 -4.64 16.93 -10.37
CA SER A 58 -5.05 15.84 -11.27
C SER A 58 -6.11 14.91 -10.66
N GLY A 59 -6.48 15.13 -9.38
CA GLY A 59 -7.41 14.26 -8.66
C GLY A 59 -6.91 12.83 -8.51
N GLU A 60 -5.59 12.60 -8.47
CA GLU A 60 -4.99 11.26 -8.38
C GLU A 60 -4.37 10.96 -7.01
N VAL A 61 -4.73 11.71 -5.97
CA VAL A 61 -4.34 11.37 -4.59
C VAL A 61 -5.17 10.18 -4.10
N GLY A 62 -4.48 9.07 -3.87
CA GLY A 62 -4.98 7.93 -3.11
C GLY A 62 -4.64 8.05 -1.63
N PHE A 63 -5.30 7.24 -0.80
CA PHE A 63 -5.05 7.23 0.63
C PHE A 63 -4.97 5.81 1.17
N LEU A 64 -3.96 5.57 1.99
CA LEU A 64 -3.80 4.32 2.74
C LEU A 64 -4.01 4.59 4.23
N SER A 65 -4.45 3.57 4.98
CA SER A 65 -4.37 3.64 6.43
C SER A 65 -2.89 3.64 6.86
N ARG A 66 -2.59 4.33 7.96
CA ARG A 66 -1.23 4.35 8.51
C ARG A 66 -0.70 2.95 8.79
N ALA A 67 -1.56 2.08 9.32
CA ALA A 67 -1.20 0.71 9.61
C ALA A 67 -0.79 -0.08 8.36
N SER A 68 -1.51 0.06 7.22
CA SER A 68 -1.16 -0.65 5.98
C SER A 68 0.20 -0.24 5.40
N VAL A 69 0.72 0.94 5.75
CA VAL A 69 2.07 1.40 5.37
C VAL A 69 3.14 0.90 6.34
N GLN A 70 2.80 0.69 7.61
CA GLN A 70 3.74 0.21 8.62
C GLN A 70 3.87 -1.32 8.63
N VAL A 71 2.76 -2.03 8.48
CA VAL A 71 2.66 -3.48 8.42
C VAL A 71 1.90 -3.87 7.16
N THR A 72 2.64 -4.35 6.15
CA THR A 72 2.09 -4.48 4.80
C THR A 72 1.47 -5.86 4.57
N LEU A 73 0.60 -5.97 3.56
CA LEU A 73 -0.02 -7.23 3.15
C LEU A 73 1.02 -8.27 2.68
N PRO A 74 0.67 -9.56 2.58
CA PRO A 74 1.55 -10.55 1.95
C PRO A 74 1.93 -10.14 0.51
N TYR A 75 3.19 -10.37 0.12
CA TYR A 75 3.64 -10.13 -1.26
C TYR A 75 3.23 -11.26 -2.20
N ARG A 76 3.07 -12.46 -1.65
CA ARG A 76 2.66 -13.69 -2.33
C ARG A 76 1.62 -14.41 -1.48
N ALA A 77 0.96 -15.39 -2.08
CA ALA A 77 0.07 -16.28 -1.35
C ALA A 77 0.85 -16.97 -0.22
N PRO A 78 0.41 -16.83 1.05
CA PRO A 78 1.01 -17.56 2.16
C PRO A 78 1.01 -19.07 1.89
N LYS A 79 2.19 -19.71 2.05
CA LYS A 79 2.34 -21.14 1.86
C LYS A 79 1.65 -21.92 2.98
N GLY A 80 1.10 -23.09 2.64
CA GLY A 80 0.47 -23.99 3.61
C GLY A 80 -0.90 -23.56 4.12
N ALA A 81 -1.44 -22.42 3.64
CA ALA A 81 -2.74 -21.89 4.04
C ALA A 81 -2.97 -21.92 5.56
N PRO A 82 -2.14 -21.21 6.36
CA PRO A 82 -2.32 -21.18 7.80
C PRO A 82 -3.73 -20.69 8.17
N PRO A 83 -4.22 -20.91 9.40
CA PRO A 83 -5.48 -20.33 9.84
C PRO A 83 -5.38 -18.81 9.98
N VAL A 84 -4.21 -18.31 10.38
CA VAL A 84 -3.91 -16.89 10.53
C VAL A 84 -2.52 -16.62 9.97
N TRP A 85 -2.40 -15.58 9.14
CA TRP A 85 -1.12 -15.06 8.68
C TRP A 85 -0.77 -13.81 9.47
N THR A 86 0.49 -13.65 9.86
CA THR A 86 0.94 -12.51 10.68
C THR A 86 2.18 -11.84 10.11
N ARG A 87 2.30 -10.53 10.37
CA ARG A 87 3.52 -9.75 10.13
C ARG A 87 3.70 -8.74 11.26
N THR A 88 4.92 -8.65 11.78
CA THR A 88 5.26 -7.75 12.89
C THR A 88 6.32 -6.75 12.46
N SER A 89 6.12 -5.49 12.82
CA SER A 89 7.09 -4.41 12.65
C SER A 89 7.17 -3.58 13.92
N GLY A 90 8.24 -3.76 14.70
CA GLY A 90 8.38 -3.10 16.00
C GLY A 90 7.29 -3.57 16.96
N ASN A 91 6.51 -2.63 17.50
CA ASN A 91 5.42 -2.93 18.42
C ASN A 91 4.05 -3.11 17.74
N ILE A 92 3.99 -3.11 16.41
CA ILE A 92 2.75 -3.27 15.65
C ILE A 92 2.78 -4.59 14.89
N SER A 93 1.69 -5.35 14.96
CA SER A 93 1.50 -6.58 14.21
C SER A 93 0.21 -6.53 13.39
N LEU A 94 0.30 -6.95 12.13
CA LEU A 94 -0.82 -7.27 11.27
C LEU A 94 -1.14 -8.75 11.41
N MET A 95 -2.40 -9.08 11.64
CA MET A 95 -2.92 -10.45 11.57
C MET A 95 -4.03 -10.48 10.53
N ILE A 96 -4.00 -11.49 9.66
CA ILE A 96 -5.00 -11.71 8.63
C ILE A 96 -5.57 -13.11 8.82
N GLN A 97 -6.89 -13.21 8.86
CA GLN A 97 -7.63 -14.47 8.74
C GLN A 97 -8.36 -14.44 7.39
N PRO A 98 -8.24 -15.50 6.56
CA PRO A 98 -8.94 -15.54 5.28
C PRO A 98 -10.44 -15.73 5.50
N GLY A 99 -11.23 -15.31 4.53
CA GLY A 99 -12.65 -15.66 4.48
C GLY A 99 -12.86 -17.12 4.14
N TYR A 100 -14.00 -17.67 4.54
CA TYR A 100 -14.41 -19.05 4.26
C TYR A 100 -15.83 -19.07 3.70
N PHE A 101 -16.13 -20.07 2.87
CA PHE A 101 -17.47 -20.33 2.35
C PHE A 101 -17.77 -21.82 2.39
N THR A 102 -19.05 -22.18 2.41
CA THR A 102 -19.47 -23.57 2.31
C THR A 102 -19.63 -23.94 0.84
N GLN A 103 -18.94 -24.98 0.39
CA GLN A 103 -19.08 -25.56 -0.93
C GLN A 103 -19.81 -26.90 -0.82
N GLN A 104 -20.84 -27.11 -1.64
CA GLN A 104 -21.48 -28.42 -1.77
C GLN A 104 -20.89 -29.16 -2.97
N ARG A 105 -20.50 -30.43 -2.75
CA ARG A 105 -20.01 -31.32 -3.80
C ARG A 105 -20.77 -32.64 -3.76
N SER A 106 -21.05 -33.20 -4.94
CA SER A 106 -21.57 -34.56 -5.06
C SER A 106 -20.39 -35.53 -5.06
N GLU A 107 -20.38 -36.43 -4.08
CA GLU A 107 -19.41 -37.52 -3.97
C GLU A 107 -20.12 -38.87 -4.11
N ARG A 108 -19.43 -39.85 -4.70
CA ARG A 108 -19.98 -41.19 -4.89
C ARG A 108 -19.72 -41.99 -3.62
N ALA A 109 -20.77 -42.33 -2.88
CA ALA A 109 -20.66 -43.17 -1.69
C ALA A 109 -20.28 -44.61 -2.07
N ALA A 110 -19.75 -45.37 -1.10
CA ALA A 110 -19.33 -46.76 -1.29
C ALA A 110 -20.47 -47.67 -1.82
N ASN A 111 -21.73 -47.30 -1.58
CA ASN A 111 -22.93 -48.00 -2.08
C ASN A 111 -23.40 -47.52 -3.48
N GLY A 112 -22.60 -46.73 -4.19
CA GLY A 112 -22.91 -46.20 -5.52
C GLY A 112 -23.88 -45.02 -5.55
N ARG A 113 -24.50 -44.64 -4.42
CA ARG A 113 -25.40 -43.47 -4.34
C ARG A 113 -24.61 -42.16 -4.35
N GLN A 114 -25.17 -41.12 -4.94
CA GLN A 114 -24.65 -39.76 -4.82
C GLN A 114 -24.94 -39.23 -3.42
N LYS A 115 -23.91 -38.71 -2.74
CA LYS A 115 -24.02 -38.03 -1.45
C LYS A 115 -23.59 -36.58 -1.64
N LEU A 116 -24.45 -35.65 -1.23
CA LEU A 116 -24.07 -34.25 -1.09
C LEU A 116 -23.22 -34.10 0.17
N VAL A 117 -21.99 -33.61 -0.01
CA VAL A 117 -21.06 -33.29 1.08
C VAL A 117 -20.83 -31.78 1.07
N SER A 118 -20.97 -31.17 2.25
CA SER A 118 -20.63 -29.76 2.47
C SER A 118 -19.20 -29.68 3.01
N GLU A 119 -18.36 -28.89 2.36
CA GLU A 119 -16.98 -28.62 2.78
C GLU A 119 -16.79 -27.12 3.04
N THR A 120 -16.10 -26.77 4.12
CA THR A 120 -15.68 -25.40 4.38
C THR A 120 -14.40 -25.10 3.60
N VAL A 121 -14.49 -24.19 2.64
CA VAL A 121 -13.38 -23.86 1.73
C VAL A 121 -12.90 -22.44 2.01
N SER A 122 -11.58 -22.27 2.11
CA SER A 122 -10.96 -20.95 2.26
C SER A 122 -10.98 -20.20 0.93
N LEU A 123 -11.33 -18.91 0.97
CA LEU A 123 -11.17 -17.99 -0.17
C LEU A 123 -9.69 -17.65 -0.42
N GLY A 124 -8.83 -17.87 0.58
CA GLY A 124 -7.42 -17.52 0.60
C GLY A 124 -7.15 -16.10 1.10
N TYR A 125 -5.87 -15.75 1.16
CA TYR A 125 -5.41 -14.45 1.67
C TYR A 125 -5.36 -13.37 0.59
N PRO A 126 -5.65 -12.09 0.90
CA PRO A 126 -5.29 -10.99 0.03
C PRO A 126 -3.76 -10.88 -0.06
N TYR A 127 -3.21 -10.81 -1.27
CA TYR A 127 -1.78 -10.65 -1.48
C TYR A 127 -1.46 -9.94 -2.79
N GLY A 128 -0.20 -9.48 -2.92
CA GLY A 128 0.30 -8.89 -4.15
C GLY A 128 -0.25 -7.48 -4.38
N SER A 129 -0.18 -7.03 -5.64
CA SER A 129 -0.40 -5.62 -5.97
C SER A 129 -1.86 -5.20 -5.99
N TYR A 130 -2.77 -6.05 -6.44
CA TYR A 130 -4.17 -5.66 -6.62
C TYR A 130 -4.85 -5.22 -5.33
N PRO A 131 -4.73 -5.95 -4.19
CA PRO A 131 -5.30 -5.47 -2.93
C PRO A 131 -4.75 -4.12 -2.48
N ARG A 132 -3.45 -3.85 -2.72
CA ARG A 132 -2.81 -2.57 -2.36
C ARG A 132 -3.37 -1.40 -3.18
N LEU A 133 -3.53 -1.62 -4.48
CA LEU A 133 -4.15 -0.64 -5.38
C LEU A 133 -5.60 -0.38 -4.99
N MET A 134 -6.36 -1.44 -4.67
CA MET A 134 -7.74 -1.33 -4.20
C MET A 134 -7.82 -0.49 -2.92
N LEU A 135 -6.99 -0.77 -1.92
CA LEU A 135 -6.98 0.01 -0.67
C LEU A 135 -6.69 1.50 -0.90
N ALA A 136 -5.69 1.82 -1.74
CA ALA A 136 -5.35 3.20 -2.06
C ALA A 136 -6.48 3.93 -2.80
N TRP A 137 -7.13 3.24 -3.75
CA TRP A 137 -8.25 3.76 -4.53
C TRP A 137 -9.51 3.92 -3.68
N ILE A 138 -9.83 2.98 -2.79
CA ILE A 138 -10.93 3.15 -1.81
C ILE A 138 -10.69 4.38 -0.95
N GLY A 139 -9.43 4.59 -0.52
CA GLY A 139 -9.00 5.81 0.15
C GLY A 139 -9.32 7.08 -0.63
N LYS A 140 -8.99 7.08 -1.93
CA LYS A 140 -9.31 8.17 -2.86
C LYS A 140 -10.81 8.48 -2.85
N GLU A 141 -11.66 7.47 -3.04
CA GLU A 141 -13.11 7.65 -3.11
C GLU A 141 -13.70 8.19 -1.80
N ILE A 142 -13.30 7.63 -0.65
CA ILE A 142 -13.76 8.09 0.67
C ILE A 142 -13.35 9.53 0.94
N MET A 143 -12.09 9.89 0.65
CA MET A 143 -11.60 11.24 0.89
C MET A 143 -12.16 12.25 -0.12
N ALA A 144 -12.50 11.81 -1.34
CA ALA A 144 -13.21 12.62 -2.31
C ALA A 144 -14.64 12.95 -1.82
N LYS A 145 -15.37 11.96 -1.29
CA LYS A 145 -16.68 12.18 -0.62
C LYS A 145 -16.56 13.18 0.53
N LYS A 146 -15.55 13.00 1.40
CA LYS A 146 -15.26 13.93 2.52
C LYS A 146 -15.04 15.35 2.03
N LYS A 147 -14.22 15.54 0.98
CA LYS A 147 -13.90 16.85 0.41
C LYS A 147 -15.13 17.55 -0.19
N ARG A 148 -16.08 16.79 -0.75
CA ARG A 148 -17.34 17.30 -1.30
C ARG A 148 -18.40 17.60 -0.22
N GLY A 149 -18.13 17.30 1.05
CA GLY A 149 -19.09 17.51 2.14
C GLY A 149 -20.24 16.50 2.15
N GLU A 150 -20.05 15.32 1.56
CA GLU A 150 -21.10 14.30 1.39
C GLU A 150 -21.27 13.40 2.62
N PHE A 151 -20.51 13.63 3.69
CA PHE A 151 -20.63 12.83 4.91
C PHE A 151 -21.86 13.23 5.70
N THR A 152 -22.71 12.23 5.94
CA THR A 152 -24.01 12.37 6.62
C THR A 152 -24.02 11.74 8.01
N GLY A 153 -22.96 11.03 8.40
CA GLY A 153 -22.89 10.24 9.62
C GLY A 153 -23.65 8.91 9.53
N THR A 154 -24.00 8.47 8.32
CA THR A 154 -24.76 7.24 8.08
C THR A 154 -23.88 6.15 7.44
N VAL A 155 -24.45 4.95 7.24
CA VAL A 155 -23.75 3.82 6.59
C VAL A 155 -23.31 4.16 5.16
N GLU A 156 -23.98 5.11 4.49
CA GLU A 156 -23.68 5.53 3.12
C GLU A 156 -22.31 6.22 2.97
N ASP A 157 -21.81 6.84 4.05
CA ASP A 157 -20.46 7.41 4.09
C ASP A 157 -19.39 6.32 3.89
N ARG A 158 -19.70 5.09 4.28
CA ARG A 158 -18.82 3.91 4.21
C ARG A 158 -19.06 3.04 2.98
N ARG A 159 -20.13 3.31 2.22
CA ARG A 159 -20.47 2.59 0.99
C ARG A 159 -19.67 3.14 -0.17
N ILE A 160 -18.91 2.29 -0.85
CA ILE A 160 -18.17 2.63 -2.08
C ILE A 160 -18.75 1.83 -3.24
N SER A 161 -19.15 2.54 -4.30
CA SER A 161 -19.50 1.92 -5.58
C SER A 161 -18.21 1.51 -6.28
N LEU A 162 -18.15 0.28 -6.77
CA LEU A 162 -17.02 -0.30 -7.50
C LEU A 162 -17.16 -0.08 -9.02
N GLY A 163 -18.14 0.72 -9.45
CA GLY A 163 -18.45 0.99 -10.85
C GLY A 163 -19.47 0.01 -11.45
N ASN A 164 -19.78 0.23 -12.73
CA ASN A 164 -20.82 -0.51 -13.46
C ASN A 164 -20.31 -1.84 -14.01
N SER A 165 -18.99 -2.02 -14.14
CA SER A 165 -18.39 -3.24 -14.68
C SER A 165 -16.97 -3.49 -14.18
N LEU A 166 -16.52 -4.76 -14.20
CA LEU A 166 -15.20 -5.15 -13.66
C LEU A 166 -14.06 -4.51 -14.46
N SER A 167 -14.30 -4.33 -15.75
CA SER A 167 -13.39 -3.63 -16.65
C SER A 167 -13.23 -2.16 -16.28
N GLU A 168 -14.32 -1.46 -15.94
CA GLU A 168 -14.27 -0.07 -15.46
C GLU A 168 -13.51 0.04 -14.13
N PHE A 169 -13.82 -0.85 -13.17
CA PHE A 169 -13.08 -0.90 -11.92
C PHE A 169 -11.58 -1.14 -12.13
N MET A 170 -11.24 -2.11 -12.98
CA MET A 170 -9.86 -2.42 -13.33
C MET A 170 -9.16 -1.25 -14.01
N TYR A 171 -9.86 -0.51 -14.89
CA TYR A 171 -9.34 0.69 -15.52
C TYR A 171 -8.97 1.75 -14.46
N ASN A 172 -9.85 1.98 -13.47
CA ASN A 172 -9.60 2.91 -12.36
C ASN A 172 -8.39 2.50 -11.49
N LEU A 173 -8.15 1.19 -11.35
CA LEU A 173 -6.95 0.64 -10.69
C LEU A 173 -5.68 0.69 -11.58
N GLY A 174 -5.77 1.26 -12.79
CA GLY A 174 -4.67 1.35 -13.77
C GLY A 174 -4.38 0.04 -14.47
N ILE A 175 -5.39 -0.81 -14.68
CA ILE A 175 -5.31 -2.10 -15.38
C ILE A 175 -6.24 -2.03 -16.61
N PRO A 176 -5.85 -1.29 -17.67
CA PRO A 176 -6.74 -1.02 -18.80
C PRO A 176 -7.03 -2.26 -19.65
N MET A 177 -6.14 -3.26 -19.65
CA MET A 177 -6.29 -4.46 -20.47
C MET A 177 -6.86 -5.62 -19.62
N ALA A 178 -8.19 -5.69 -19.57
CA ALA A 178 -8.95 -6.77 -18.95
C ALA A 178 -8.99 -7.99 -19.88
N THR A 179 -8.36 -9.09 -19.46
CA THR A 179 -8.45 -10.38 -20.16
C THR A 179 -9.32 -11.35 -19.36
N GLY A 180 -10.21 -12.06 -20.07
CA GLY A 180 -11.08 -13.09 -19.50
C GLY A 180 -10.41 -14.45 -19.35
N GLY A 181 -11.17 -15.44 -18.88
CA GLY A 181 -10.73 -16.84 -18.75
C GLY A 181 -10.09 -17.18 -17.39
N LYS A 182 -9.82 -18.48 -17.17
CA LYS A 182 -9.40 -19.03 -15.86
C LYS A 182 -8.12 -18.41 -15.29
N ARG A 183 -7.23 -17.91 -16.16
CA ARG A 183 -5.97 -17.24 -15.77
C ARG A 183 -5.91 -15.78 -16.22
N GLY A 184 -7.02 -15.24 -16.72
CA GLY A 184 -7.12 -13.86 -17.17
C GLY A 184 -7.01 -12.86 -16.01
N THR A 185 -6.63 -11.64 -16.34
CA THR A 185 -6.44 -10.56 -15.36
C THR A 185 -7.73 -10.25 -14.61
N MET A 186 -8.90 -10.34 -15.26
CA MET A 186 -10.20 -10.14 -14.63
C MET A 186 -10.45 -11.14 -13.50
N THR A 187 -10.15 -12.41 -13.76
CA THR A 187 -10.29 -13.49 -12.76
C THR A 187 -9.38 -13.25 -11.57
N LEU A 188 -8.12 -12.85 -11.80
CA LEU A 188 -7.16 -12.58 -10.73
C LEU A 188 -7.56 -11.37 -9.87
N VAL A 189 -8.01 -10.29 -10.50
CA VAL A 189 -8.49 -9.09 -9.79
C VAL A 189 -9.73 -9.42 -8.96
N ARG A 190 -10.71 -10.12 -9.55
CA ARG A 190 -11.92 -10.56 -8.84
C ARG A 190 -11.59 -11.44 -7.65
N GLN A 191 -10.69 -12.41 -7.80
CA GLN A 191 -10.25 -13.28 -6.70
C GLN A 191 -9.58 -12.49 -5.58
N GLN A 192 -8.68 -11.56 -5.91
CA GLN A 192 -8.01 -10.73 -4.90
C GLN A 192 -8.97 -9.78 -4.19
N MET A 193 -9.97 -9.26 -4.90
CA MET A 193 -11.03 -8.42 -4.33
C MET A 193 -11.88 -9.21 -3.31
N ILE A 194 -12.35 -10.41 -3.70
CA ILE A 194 -13.10 -11.29 -2.80
C ILE A 194 -12.24 -11.64 -1.57
N ARG A 195 -10.97 -12.03 -1.77
CA ARG A 195 -10.05 -12.32 -0.66
C ARG A 195 -9.84 -11.13 0.27
N LEU A 196 -9.73 -9.91 -0.28
CA LEU A 196 -9.52 -8.70 0.51
C LEU A 196 -10.72 -8.38 1.38
N PHE A 197 -11.91 -8.34 0.79
CA PHE A 197 -13.12 -7.91 1.51
C PHE A 197 -13.76 -9.00 2.35
N SER A 198 -13.44 -10.27 2.12
CA SER A 198 -13.85 -11.38 2.98
C SER A 198 -12.85 -11.70 4.10
N ALA A 199 -11.66 -11.09 4.11
CA ALA A 199 -10.67 -11.30 5.16
C ALA A 199 -10.94 -10.45 6.40
N THR A 200 -10.65 -11.03 7.57
CA THR A 200 -10.59 -10.29 8.83
C THR A 200 -9.16 -9.80 9.04
N ILE A 201 -9.00 -8.50 9.29
CA ILE A 201 -7.71 -7.87 9.53
C ILE A 201 -7.66 -7.32 10.96
N ALA A 202 -6.65 -7.72 11.71
CA ALA A 202 -6.39 -7.14 13.03
C ALA A 202 -5.04 -6.45 13.05
N ILE A 203 -5.03 -5.27 13.65
CA ILE A 203 -3.81 -4.57 14.03
C ILE A 203 -3.68 -4.71 15.54
N VAL A 204 -2.57 -5.29 15.95
CA VAL A 204 -2.22 -5.49 17.35
C VAL A 204 -1.07 -4.57 17.67
N GLN A 205 -1.23 -3.71 18.66
CA GLN A 205 -0.16 -2.85 19.18
C GLN A 205 0.22 -3.34 20.57
N ASN A 206 1.50 -3.70 20.75
CA ASN A 206 2.05 -3.99 22.06
C ASN A 206 2.43 -2.67 22.73
N LYS A 207 1.79 -2.36 23.86
CA LYS A 207 2.08 -1.16 24.68
C LYS A 207 3.09 -1.43 25.79
N SER A 208 3.52 -2.67 25.96
CA SER A 208 4.47 -3.04 27.01
C SER A 208 5.81 -2.35 26.73
N THR A 209 6.27 -1.52 27.65
CA THR A 209 7.62 -0.96 27.62
C THR A 209 8.61 -2.11 27.71
N PRO A 210 9.59 -2.25 26.81
CA PRO A 210 10.60 -3.29 26.93
C PRO A 210 11.42 -3.03 28.20
N SER A 211 11.11 -3.73 29.28
CA SER A 211 12.01 -3.85 30.42
C SER A 211 13.19 -4.71 30.01
N GLN A 212 14.41 -4.24 30.25
CA GLN A 212 15.66 -4.90 29.85
C GLN A 212 15.82 -6.34 30.39
N ASN A 213 14.97 -6.78 31.33
CA ASN A 213 15.06 -8.08 32.01
C ASN A 213 13.92 -9.06 31.69
N GLN A 214 13.18 -8.90 30.60
CA GLN A 214 12.09 -9.83 30.26
C GLN A 214 12.55 -10.97 29.36
N ASN A 215 12.28 -12.20 29.81
CA ASN A 215 12.41 -13.43 29.04
C ASN A 215 11.58 -13.34 27.74
N PRO A 216 12.11 -13.78 26.58
CA PRO A 216 11.43 -13.69 25.27
C PRO A 216 10.14 -14.53 25.16
N ASN A 217 9.81 -15.35 26.17
CA ASN A 217 8.65 -16.25 26.19
C ASN A 217 7.47 -15.78 27.05
N HIS A 218 7.46 -14.55 27.58
CA HIS A 218 6.30 -14.06 28.34
C HIS A 218 5.20 -13.50 27.43
N GLU A 219 3.95 -13.80 27.79
CA GLU A 219 2.78 -13.14 27.22
C GLU A 219 2.87 -11.61 27.43
N PRO A 220 2.42 -10.79 26.45
CA PRO A 220 2.50 -9.35 26.60
C PRO A 220 1.66 -8.87 27.79
N LEU A 221 2.27 -8.06 28.67
CA LEU A 221 1.61 -7.49 29.85
C LEU A 221 0.44 -6.55 29.51
N SER A 222 0.47 -5.94 28.33
CA SER A 222 -0.65 -5.14 27.79
C SER A 222 -0.69 -5.20 26.26
N ILE A 223 -1.88 -5.50 25.71
CA ILE A 223 -2.13 -5.55 24.27
C ILE A 223 -3.30 -4.63 23.95
N ASP A 224 -3.04 -3.62 23.11
CA ASP A 224 -4.11 -2.90 22.42
C ASP A 224 -4.38 -3.63 21.10
N ARG A 225 -5.45 -4.43 21.06
CA ARG A 225 -5.86 -5.14 19.85
C ARG A 225 -7.09 -4.48 19.26
N VAL A 226 -6.95 -3.98 18.04
CA VAL A 226 -8.08 -3.51 17.23
C VAL A 226 -8.22 -4.46 16.04
N GLY A 227 -9.16 -5.39 16.15
CA GLY A 227 -9.55 -6.29 15.07
C GLY A 227 -10.77 -5.76 14.33
N TYR A 228 -10.74 -5.73 13.00
CA TYR A 228 -11.89 -5.35 12.18
C TYR A 228 -11.97 -6.18 10.90
N LEU A 229 -13.19 -6.39 10.41
CA LEU A 229 -13.38 -6.76 9.01
C LEU A 229 -12.94 -5.56 8.16
N LEU A 230 -12.39 -5.76 6.96
CA LEU A 230 -12.19 -4.61 6.06
C LEU A 230 -13.52 -4.05 5.53
N ALA A 231 -14.53 -4.91 5.43
CA ALA A 231 -15.87 -4.58 4.97
C ALA A 231 -16.92 -5.27 5.82
N ASP A 232 -17.98 -4.55 6.18
CA ASP A 232 -19.17 -5.13 6.81
C ASP A 232 -20.05 -5.82 5.77
N GLN A 233 -20.03 -5.35 4.52
CA GLN A 233 -20.78 -5.93 3.42
C GLN A 233 -19.98 -5.86 2.13
N LEU A 234 -19.96 -6.97 1.39
CA LEU A 234 -19.47 -7.03 0.02
C LEU A 234 -20.59 -7.56 -0.87
N SER A 235 -20.96 -6.79 -1.89
CA SER A 235 -21.94 -7.21 -2.89
C SER A 235 -21.31 -7.20 -4.28
N THR A 236 -21.13 -8.39 -4.85
CA THR A 236 -20.44 -8.58 -6.14
C THR A 236 -21.43 -9.02 -7.22
N TRP A 237 -22.21 -8.09 -7.76
CA TRP A 237 -23.17 -8.34 -8.85
C TRP A 237 -22.52 -8.38 -10.23
N TRP A 238 -21.38 -9.06 -10.36
CA TRP A 238 -20.73 -9.30 -11.65
C TRP A 238 -21.04 -10.76 -11.97
N ASP A 239 -22.14 -11.01 -12.66
CA ASP A 239 -22.51 -12.37 -13.03
C ASP A 239 -21.34 -13.00 -13.84
N PRO A 240 -20.67 -14.05 -13.34
CA PRO A 240 -19.59 -14.71 -14.06
C PRO A 240 -20.05 -15.39 -15.36
N MET A 241 -21.37 -15.55 -15.58
CA MET A 241 -21.91 -16.17 -16.79
C MET A 241 -22.26 -15.19 -17.91
N GLN A 242 -22.28 -13.87 -17.67
CA GLN A 242 -22.55 -12.87 -18.70
C GLN A 242 -21.68 -11.60 -18.55
N PRO A 243 -20.38 -11.67 -18.87
CA PRO A 243 -19.46 -10.52 -18.74
C PRO A 243 -19.73 -9.34 -19.68
N GLY A 244 -20.73 -9.43 -20.58
CA GLY A 244 -21.10 -8.40 -21.56
C GLY A 244 -22.44 -7.70 -21.33
N GLN A 245 -23.28 -8.17 -20.39
CA GLN A 245 -24.43 -7.41 -19.92
C GLN A 245 -24.03 -6.71 -18.63
N GLY A 246 -24.06 -5.37 -18.63
CA GLY A 246 -24.00 -4.61 -17.39
C GLY A 246 -25.05 -5.18 -16.43
N SER A 247 -24.62 -5.61 -15.26
CA SER A 247 -25.57 -5.89 -14.18
C SER A 247 -26.36 -4.62 -13.93
N MET A 248 -27.69 -4.71 -13.89
CA MET A 248 -28.57 -3.60 -13.47
C MET A 248 -28.30 -3.15 -12.01
N PHE A 249 -27.42 -3.85 -11.29
CA PHE A 249 -27.01 -3.56 -9.92
C PHE A 249 -25.52 -3.17 -9.85
N GLU A 250 -25.24 -2.00 -9.28
CA GLU A 250 -23.89 -1.56 -8.97
C GLU A 250 -23.20 -2.52 -7.97
N SER A 251 -21.99 -2.95 -8.28
CA SER A 251 -21.16 -3.66 -7.30
C SER A 251 -20.69 -2.67 -6.25
N PHE A 252 -20.80 -3.01 -4.97
CA PHE A 252 -20.45 -2.11 -3.89
C PHE A 252 -19.78 -2.84 -2.74
N VAL A 253 -19.04 -2.07 -1.94
CA VAL A 253 -18.52 -2.50 -0.66
C VAL A 253 -18.94 -1.50 0.41
N VAL A 254 -19.42 -1.99 1.55
CA VAL A 254 -19.60 -1.18 2.76
C VAL A 254 -18.39 -1.47 3.66
N LEU A 255 -17.51 -0.50 3.78
CA LEU A 255 -16.32 -0.61 4.64
C LEU A 255 -16.74 -0.75 6.09
N SER A 256 -15.98 -1.49 6.90
CA SER A 256 -16.25 -1.51 8.34
C SER A 256 -16.02 -0.13 8.94
N GLU A 257 -16.76 0.17 9.99
CA GLU A 257 -16.64 1.45 10.70
C GLU A 257 -15.21 1.70 11.24
N PRO A 258 -14.51 0.73 11.86
CA PRO A 258 -13.14 0.94 12.32
C PRO A 258 -12.17 1.24 11.17
N PHE A 259 -12.30 0.55 10.03
CA PHE A 259 -11.44 0.79 8.88
C PHE A 259 -11.70 2.15 8.23
N PHE A 260 -12.98 2.51 8.05
CA PHE A 260 -13.39 3.83 7.58
C PHE A 260 -12.84 4.95 8.47
N ASN A 261 -12.97 4.81 9.79
CA ASN A 261 -12.48 5.80 10.75
C ASN A 261 -10.96 5.95 10.70
N GLU A 262 -10.21 4.87 10.58
CA GLU A 262 -8.74 4.94 10.44
C GLU A 262 -8.35 5.67 9.14
N LEU A 263 -9.04 5.38 8.04
CA LEU A 263 -8.80 6.01 6.74
C LEU A 263 -9.12 7.51 6.75
N VAL A 264 -10.22 7.91 7.38
CA VAL A 264 -10.67 9.32 7.45
C VAL A 264 -9.82 10.16 8.42
N ASN A 265 -9.38 9.58 9.53
CA ASN A 265 -8.72 10.30 10.61
C ASN A 265 -7.20 10.30 10.52
N ARG A 266 -6.59 9.24 9.96
CA ARG A 266 -5.13 9.12 9.83
C ARG A 266 -4.71 8.67 8.42
N PRO A 267 -5.13 9.37 7.36
CA PRO A 267 -4.78 9.01 6.00
C PRO A 267 -3.30 9.24 5.72
N VAL A 268 -2.69 8.31 4.98
CA VAL A 268 -1.39 8.50 4.32
C VAL A 268 -1.65 8.76 2.85
N PRO A 269 -1.39 9.98 2.34
CA PRO A 269 -1.57 10.29 0.93
C PRO A 269 -0.50 9.61 0.07
N VAL A 270 -0.91 9.13 -1.10
CA VAL A 270 -0.07 8.48 -2.11
C VAL A 270 -0.51 8.91 -3.50
N ASP A 271 0.40 9.01 -4.47
CA ASP A 271 0.03 9.30 -5.85
C ASP A 271 -0.42 8.00 -6.54
N MET A 272 -1.68 7.94 -6.95
CA MET A 272 -2.24 6.78 -7.66
C MET A 272 -1.48 6.50 -8.95
N ARG A 273 -0.94 7.52 -9.63
CA ARG A 273 -0.14 7.36 -10.86
C ARG A 273 1.12 6.56 -10.60
N ALA A 274 1.87 6.93 -9.55
CA ALA A 274 3.06 6.20 -9.11
C ALA A 274 2.72 4.74 -8.75
N LEU A 275 1.62 4.51 -8.02
CA LEU A 275 1.18 3.16 -7.68
C LEU A 275 0.81 2.34 -8.93
N LYS A 276 0.05 2.92 -9.87
CA LYS A 276 -0.33 2.28 -11.15
C LYS A 276 0.92 1.94 -11.96
N ALA A 277 1.93 2.82 -11.99
CA ALA A 277 3.20 2.58 -12.65
C ALA A 277 4.00 1.43 -11.99
N LEU A 278 4.03 1.38 -10.66
CA LEU A 278 4.75 0.35 -9.89
C LEU A 278 3.99 -0.98 -9.71
N LYS A 279 2.76 -1.11 -10.25
CA LYS A 279 1.85 -2.25 -10.02
C LYS A 279 2.43 -3.65 -10.26
N GLN A 280 3.50 -3.78 -11.05
CA GLN A 280 4.15 -5.08 -11.31
C GLN A 280 4.93 -5.62 -10.11
N SER A 281 5.19 -4.79 -9.09
CA SER A 281 5.93 -5.20 -7.88
C SER A 281 5.20 -4.75 -6.62
N PRO A 282 4.55 -5.65 -5.86
CA PRO A 282 3.90 -5.27 -4.61
C PRO A 282 4.91 -4.76 -3.58
N PHE A 283 6.16 -5.23 -3.67
CA PHE A 283 7.25 -4.74 -2.83
C PHE A 283 7.62 -3.28 -3.18
N ALA A 284 7.62 -2.90 -4.46
CA ALA A 284 7.86 -1.52 -4.86
C ALA A 284 6.72 -0.57 -4.44
N LEU A 285 5.47 -1.03 -4.49
CA LEU A 285 4.32 -0.27 -3.96
C LEU A 285 4.49 0.05 -2.47
N ASP A 286 4.91 -0.95 -1.69
CA ASP A 286 5.13 -0.77 -0.26
C ASP A 286 6.33 0.14 0.01
N VAL A 287 7.44 0.01 -0.73
CA VAL A 287 8.61 0.90 -0.61
C VAL A 287 8.24 2.34 -0.93
N TYR A 288 7.49 2.59 -2.01
CA TYR A 288 7.00 3.91 -2.38
C TYR A 288 6.10 4.50 -1.29
N SER A 289 5.11 3.75 -0.82
CA SER A 289 4.15 4.21 0.19
C SER A 289 4.87 4.49 1.52
N TRP A 290 5.81 3.62 1.89
CA TRP A 290 6.64 3.79 3.08
C TRP A 290 7.54 5.03 3.00
N LEU A 291 8.23 5.26 1.87
CA LEU A 291 9.04 6.46 1.69
C LEU A 291 8.18 7.73 1.74
N THR A 292 7.02 7.71 1.08
CA THR A 292 6.08 8.84 1.08
C THR A 292 5.66 9.21 2.52
N TYR A 293 5.30 8.20 3.33
CA TYR A 293 5.00 8.39 4.75
C TYR A 293 6.22 8.83 5.57
N ARG A 294 7.40 8.21 5.37
CA ARG A 294 8.61 8.56 6.13
C ARG A 294 9.04 10.00 5.88
N PHE A 295 9.04 10.44 4.63
CA PHE A 295 9.39 11.82 4.26
C PHE A 295 8.37 12.85 4.73
N PHE A 296 7.17 12.44 5.14
CA PHE A 296 6.22 13.35 5.81
C PHE A 296 6.67 13.74 7.23
N THR A 297 7.49 12.90 7.89
CA THR A 297 7.81 12.99 9.33
C THR A 297 9.29 13.24 9.62
N ILE A 298 10.20 12.84 8.72
CA ILE A 298 11.63 12.96 8.95
C ILE A 298 12.09 14.43 8.96
N GLN A 299 12.84 14.82 9.98
CA GLN A 299 13.37 16.18 10.13
C GLN A 299 14.90 16.26 10.04
N ARG A 300 15.58 15.12 10.18
CA ARG A 300 17.05 15.02 10.20
C ARG A 300 17.52 13.78 9.46
N ARG A 301 18.79 13.75 9.08
CA ARG A 301 19.45 12.55 8.54
C ARG A 301 19.17 11.36 9.47
N THR A 302 18.62 10.30 8.91
CA THR A 302 18.21 9.10 9.68
C THR A 302 18.82 7.88 9.01
N GLU A 303 19.53 7.08 9.80
CA GLU A 303 20.04 5.78 9.39
C GLU A 303 19.10 4.70 9.91
N ILE A 304 18.69 3.80 9.02
CA ILE A 304 17.79 2.69 9.36
C ILE A 304 18.53 1.39 9.06
N PRO A 305 18.88 0.59 10.07
CA PRO A 305 19.56 -0.69 9.87
C PRO A 305 18.78 -1.60 8.92
N TRP A 306 19.49 -2.36 8.09
CA TRP A 306 18.86 -3.23 7.11
C TRP A 306 18.02 -4.33 7.75
N GLU A 307 18.44 -4.82 8.90
CA GLU A 307 17.72 -5.80 9.72
C GLU A 307 16.37 -5.23 10.19
N ALA A 308 16.35 -3.96 10.62
CA ALA A 308 15.13 -3.27 11.02
C ALA A 308 14.17 -3.10 9.83
N LEU A 309 14.69 -2.76 8.64
CA LEU A 309 13.88 -2.70 7.42
C LEU A 309 13.38 -4.09 7.00
N GLN A 310 14.19 -5.13 7.09
CA GLN A 310 13.81 -6.49 6.73
C GLN A 310 12.65 -6.98 7.61
N MET A 311 12.72 -6.72 8.92
CA MET A 311 11.62 -7.00 9.85
C MET A 311 10.37 -6.23 9.45
N GLN A 312 10.48 -4.92 9.18
CA GLN A 312 9.34 -4.08 8.83
C GLN A 312 8.64 -4.55 7.54
N PHE A 313 9.40 -4.80 6.48
CA PHE A 313 8.82 -5.22 5.20
C PHE A 313 8.45 -6.71 5.19
N GLY A 314 8.98 -7.52 6.12
CA GLY A 314 8.61 -8.92 6.34
C GLY A 314 8.76 -9.78 5.08
N THR A 315 9.93 -9.74 4.44
CA THR A 315 10.18 -10.56 3.24
C THR A 315 10.35 -12.04 3.57
N GLU A 316 9.92 -12.92 2.67
CA GLU A 316 10.09 -14.38 2.79
C GLU A 316 11.56 -14.86 2.81
N THR A 317 12.53 -13.95 2.70
CA THR A 317 13.95 -14.29 2.75
C THR A 317 14.51 -14.06 4.15
N GLU A 318 15.16 -15.09 4.68
CA GLU A 318 15.96 -15.01 5.91
C GLU A 318 17.29 -14.27 5.69
N SER A 319 17.73 -14.17 4.44
CA SER A 319 19.01 -13.53 4.11
C SER A 319 18.87 -12.02 3.94
N GLU A 320 19.42 -11.26 4.89
CA GLU A 320 19.51 -9.81 4.79
C GLU A 320 20.18 -9.35 3.48
N ARG A 321 21.24 -10.05 3.03
CA ARG A 321 21.88 -9.76 1.73
C ARG A 321 20.89 -9.82 0.57
N LYS A 322 20.03 -10.85 0.52
CA LYS A 322 19.00 -10.98 -0.52
C LYS A 322 17.92 -9.91 -0.36
N PHE A 323 17.53 -9.59 0.88
CA PHE A 323 16.62 -8.49 1.17
C PHE A 323 17.15 -7.15 0.64
N ARG A 324 18.39 -6.78 0.94
CA ARG A 324 19.03 -5.55 0.45
C ARG A 324 19.05 -5.49 -1.07
N ALA A 325 19.38 -6.60 -1.74
CA ALA A 325 19.38 -6.68 -3.20
C ALA A 325 17.97 -6.46 -3.78
N LEU A 326 16.95 -7.08 -3.17
CA LEU A 326 15.54 -6.88 -3.53
C LEU A 326 15.11 -5.43 -3.30
N PHE A 327 15.48 -4.84 -2.16
CA PHE A 327 15.16 -3.47 -1.79
C PHE A 327 15.77 -2.48 -2.77
N ARG A 328 17.07 -2.59 -3.04
CA ARG A 328 17.75 -1.73 -4.03
C ARG A 328 17.12 -1.84 -5.41
N LYS A 329 16.74 -3.05 -5.84
CA LYS A 329 16.06 -3.25 -7.12
C LYS A 329 14.71 -2.51 -7.17
N ALA A 330 13.91 -2.62 -6.13
CA ALA A 330 12.63 -1.91 -6.05
C ALA A 330 12.83 -0.40 -5.92
N LEU A 331 13.81 0.05 -5.12
CA LEU A 331 14.15 1.45 -4.92
C LEU A 331 14.52 2.12 -6.24
N LYS A 332 15.27 1.44 -7.13
CA LYS A 332 15.55 1.96 -8.48
C LYS A 332 14.29 2.32 -9.24
N ASP A 333 13.27 1.46 -9.23
CA ASP A 333 11.98 1.74 -9.89
C ASP A 333 11.23 2.89 -9.19
N VAL A 334 11.24 2.89 -7.86
CA VAL A 334 10.57 3.92 -7.05
C VAL A 334 11.17 5.29 -7.28
N LEU A 335 12.50 5.40 -7.39
CA LEU A 335 13.19 6.67 -7.65
C LEU A 335 12.93 7.21 -9.05
N VAL A 336 12.48 6.39 -10.02
CA VAL A 336 12.02 6.92 -11.31
C VAL A 336 10.73 7.74 -11.14
N VAL A 337 9.76 7.22 -10.39
CA VAL A 337 8.46 7.90 -10.16
C VAL A 337 8.46 8.84 -8.96
N TYR A 338 9.54 8.84 -8.17
CA TYR A 338 9.72 9.71 -7.01
C TYR A 338 11.17 10.21 -6.93
N PRO A 339 11.63 10.99 -7.92
CA PRO A 339 13.04 11.40 -8.05
C PRO A 339 13.52 12.31 -6.93
N GLY A 340 12.61 13.08 -6.31
CA GLY A 340 12.95 13.98 -5.20
C GLY A 340 13.28 13.29 -3.88
N ALA A 341 13.09 11.96 -3.77
CA ALA A 341 13.36 11.21 -2.56
C ALA A 341 14.87 11.07 -2.30
N LYS A 342 15.38 11.75 -1.28
CA LYS A 342 16.81 11.67 -0.90
C LYS A 342 17.09 10.42 -0.07
N VAL A 343 17.40 9.33 -0.76
CA VAL A 343 17.67 8.00 -0.20
C VAL A 343 19.02 7.50 -0.68
N ASP A 344 19.88 7.07 0.25
CA ASP A 344 21.13 6.37 -0.05
C ASP A 344 21.03 4.94 0.47
N ALA A 345 21.21 3.98 -0.44
CA ALA A 345 21.15 2.55 -0.17
C ALA A 345 22.50 1.86 -0.40
N ASP A 346 23.59 2.57 -0.61
CA ASP A 346 24.89 1.97 -0.95
C ASP A 346 25.59 1.37 0.28
N SER A 347 25.35 1.96 1.45
CA SER A 347 25.84 1.43 2.73
C SER A 347 25.41 -0.03 2.95
N SER A 348 26.37 -0.84 3.40
CA SER A 348 26.13 -2.23 3.80
C SER A 348 25.40 -2.34 5.14
N LYS A 349 25.42 -1.30 5.98
CA LYS A 349 24.86 -1.35 7.35
C LYS A 349 23.44 -0.82 7.45
N ALA A 350 23.11 0.20 6.68
CA ALA A 350 21.83 0.89 6.83
C ALA A 350 21.37 1.52 5.51
N LEU A 351 20.06 1.76 5.42
CA LEU A 351 19.49 2.73 4.50
C LEU A 351 19.58 4.13 5.13
N ILE A 352 20.08 5.10 4.38
CA ILE A 352 20.23 6.47 4.84
C ILE A 352 19.15 7.34 4.19
N LEU A 353 18.35 8.01 5.01
CA LEU A 353 17.34 8.97 4.57
C LEU A 353 17.80 10.39 4.92
N GLN A 354 17.79 11.29 3.95
CA GLN A 354 18.00 12.72 4.18
C GLN A 354 16.68 13.47 3.99
N PRO A 355 16.37 14.50 4.81
CA PRO A 355 15.14 15.27 4.65
C PRO A 355 14.94 15.74 3.21
N SER A 356 13.78 15.39 2.65
CA SER A 356 13.37 15.75 1.29
C SER A 356 11.84 15.84 1.22
N ARG A 357 11.32 16.40 0.12
CA ARG A 357 9.88 16.58 -0.06
C ARG A 357 9.21 15.23 -0.18
N THR A 358 8.09 15.04 0.53
CA THR A 358 7.22 13.86 0.35
C THR A 358 6.62 13.82 -1.06
N SER A 359 6.33 12.62 -1.60
CA SER A 359 5.81 12.44 -2.96
C SER A 359 4.47 13.15 -3.19
N VAL A 360 3.60 13.18 -2.17
CA VAL A 360 2.35 13.94 -2.20
C VAL A 360 2.42 15.02 -1.15
N ARG A 361 2.35 16.30 -1.58
CA ARG A 361 2.51 17.45 -0.70
C ARG A 361 1.43 17.49 0.37
N LYS A 362 1.78 18.02 1.56
CA LYS A 362 0.80 18.32 2.60
C LYS A 362 -0.19 19.34 2.02
N LEU A 363 -1.49 19.13 2.22
CA LEU A 363 -2.44 20.23 2.12
C LEU A 363 -2.04 21.24 3.21
N GLY A 364 -1.77 22.47 2.79
CA GLY A 364 -1.47 23.60 3.67
C GLY A 364 -2.70 24.08 4.42
#